data_AF-A0A2G3PZS6-F1
#
_entry.id   AF-A0A2G3PZS6-F1
#
_cell.length_a   1.000
_cell.length_b   1.000
_cell.length_c   1.000
_cell.angle_alpha   90.00
_cell.angle_beta   90.00
_cell.angle_gamma   90.00
#
_symmetry.space_group_name_H-M   'P 1'
#
loop_
_entity.id
_entity.type
_entity.pdbx_description
1 polymer ?
#
loop_
_entity_poly.entity_id
_entity_poly.type
_entity_poly.pdbx_seq_one_letter_code
_entity_poly.pdbx_strand_id
1 'polypeptide(L)'
;MHKNLPKGGFVVYHFEDTKKIVGTKQTLRQLEKNNVKVLFVAKDADDKVTGQAVELAKANNVPVEYINTMCELGKKCNVEVKTAIAAIIE
;
A
#
# COMPACT_ATOMS: atom_id res chain seq x y z
N MET A 1 26.15 -17.98 -9.62
CA MET A 1 24.75 -17.90 -9.16
C MET A 1 24.31 -16.44 -9.27
N HIS A 2 23.88 -16.02 -10.46
CA HIS A 2 23.40 -14.65 -10.69
C HIS A 2 21.96 -14.56 -10.19
N LYS A 3 21.75 -14.04 -8.97
CA LYS A 3 20.43 -13.63 -8.50
C LYS A 3 20.07 -12.36 -9.28
N ASN A 4 19.39 -12.54 -10.41
CA ASN A 4 18.66 -11.47 -11.07
C ASN A 4 17.71 -10.84 -10.06
N LEU A 5 18.02 -9.63 -9.59
CA LEU A 5 17.01 -8.77 -9.00
C LEU A 5 16.02 -8.40 -10.10
N PRO A 6 14.74 -8.73 -9.99
CA PRO A 6 13.75 -8.18 -10.89
C PRO A 6 13.70 -6.66 -10.67
N LYS A 7 13.92 -5.91 -11.76
CA LYS A 7 13.68 -4.47 -11.82
C LYS A 7 12.17 -4.23 -11.63
N GLY A 8 11.74 -4.03 -10.39
CA GLY A 8 10.37 -3.73 -10.00
C GLY A 8 10.18 -3.96 -8.51
N GLY A 9 10.09 -2.90 -7.72
CA GLY A 9 10.18 -2.88 -6.25
C GLY A 9 9.05 -3.57 -5.46
N PHE A 10 8.63 -4.77 -5.81
CA PHE A 10 7.52 -5.49 -5.16
C PHE A 10 7.89 -6.87 -4.58
N VAL A 11 9.12 -7.35 -4.76
CA VAL A 11 9.49 -8.75 -4.43
C VAL A 11 9.84 -8.97 -2.95
N VAL A 12 9.63 -7.95 -2.09
CA VAL A 12 10.00 -8.04 -0.67
C VAL A 12 8.86 -8.56 0.21
N TYR A 13 7.59 -8.49 -0.21
CA TYR A 13 6.45 -8.87 0.62
C TYR A 13 5.67 -10.04 0.00
N HIS A 14 5.63 -11.19 0.70
CA HIS A 14 4.71 -12.30 0.37
C HIS A 14 3.27 -11.85 0.70
N PHE A 15 2.54 -11.42 -0.33
CA PHE A 15 1.21 -10.79 -0.21
C PHE A 15 0.06 -11.78 0.04
N GLU A 16 0.34 -13.09 -0.04
CA GLU A 16 -0.65 -14.19 0.05
C GLU A 16 -1.01 -14.58 1.49
N ASP A 17 -0.12 -14.35 2.47
CA ASP A 17 -0.31 -14.75 3.88
C ASP A 17 -0.43 -13.58 4.88
N THR A 18 -0.40 -12.35 4.40
CA THR A 18 -0.47 -11.16 5.26
C THR A 18 -1.85 -10.52 5.28
N LYS A 19 -2.33 -10.12 6.45
CA LYS A 19 -3.55 -9.33 6.57
C LYS A 19 -3.35 -8.01 5.82
N LYS A 20 -4.26 -7.73 4.89
CA LYS A 20 -4.26 -6.54 4.07
C LYS A 20 -5.58 -5.82 4.21
N ILE A 21 -5.51 -4.51 4.10
CA ILE A 21 -6.68 -3.63 4.11
C ILE A 21 -6.63 -2.74 2.89
N VAL A 22 -7.80 -2.47 2.33
CA VAL A 22 -7.96 -1.62 1.16
C VAL A 22 -8.91 -0.48 1.49
N GLY A 23 -8.56 0.72 1.03
CA GLY A 23 -9.34 1.93 1.24
C GLY A 23 -8.81 2.82 2.35
N THR A 24 -8.98 4.13 2.14
CA THR A 24 -8.39 5.19 2.96
C THR A 24 -8.83 5.13 4.42
N LYS A 25 -10.13 4.98 4.70
CA LYS A 25 -10.66 5.00 6.08
C LYS A 25 -10.11 3.86 6.95
N GLN A 26 -10.02 2.65 6.41
CA GLN A 26 -9.47 1.52 7.15
C GLN A 26 -7.97 1.68 7.35
N THR A 27 -7.28 2.15 6.31
CA THR A 27 -5.84 2.39 6.34
C THR A 27 -5.46 3.43 7.39
N LEU A 28 -6.17 4.56 7.43
CA LEU A 28 -5.98 5.59 8.45
C LEU A 28 -6.15 5.03 9.87
N ARG A 29 -7.21 4.26 10.14
CA ARG A 29 -7.42 3.64 11.46
C ARG A 29 -6.28 2.74 11.89
N GLN A 30 -5.69 1.98 10.97
CA GLN A 30 -4.60 1.07 11.31
C GLN A 30 -3.25 1.79 11.40
N LEU A 31 -3.07 2.87 10.62
CA LEU A 31 -1.93 3.77 10.75
C LEU A 31 -1.92 4.45 12.13
N GLU A 32 -3.08 4.94 12.60
CA GLU A 32 -3.23 5.50 13.95
C GLU A 32 -2.86 4.46 15.04
N LYS A 33 -3.23 3.20 14.81
CA LYS A 33 -2.87 2.09 15.71
C LYS A 33 -1.45 1.57 15.54
N ASN A 34 -0.64 2.17 14.67
CA ASN A 34 0.72 1.71 14.35
C ASN A 34 0.78 0.23 13.92
N ASN A 35 -0.32 -0.29 13.35
CA ASN A 35 -0.43 -1.69 12.96
C ASN A 35 -0.17 -1.90 11.47
N VAL A 36 0.40 -0.91 10.79
CA VAL A 36 0.67 -0.92 9.35
C VAL A 36 2.16 -1.09 9.12
N LYS A 37 2.53 -2.10 8.34
CA LYS A 37 3.92 -2.34 7.94
C LYS A 37 4.32 -1.55 6.70
N VAL A 38 3.42 -1.44 5.73
CA VAL A 38 3.67 -0.79 4.44
C VAL A 38 2.38 -0.18 3.93
N LEU A 39 2.48 1.04 3.41
CA LEU A 39 1.41 1.74 2.71
C LEU A 39 1.69 1.71 1.20
N PHE A 40 0.68 1.36 0.41
CA PHE A 40 0.71 1.43 -1.04
C PHE A 40 -0.29 2.48 -1.53
N VAL A 41 0.16 3.36 -2.42
CA VAL A 41 -0.63 4.49 -2.91
C VAL A 41 -0.61 4.53 -4.43
N ALA A 42 -1.78 4.65 -5.05
CA ALA A 42 -1.88 4.80 -6.49
C ALA A 42 -1.60 6.27 -6.91
N LYS A 43 -0.78 6.49 -7.93
CA LYS A 43 -0.39 7.82 -8.43
C LYS A 43 -1.51 8.52 -9.21
N ASP A 44 -2.46 7.76 -9.76
CA ASP A 44 -3.66 8.27 -10.43
C ASP A 44 -4.82 8.54 -9.45
N ALA A 45 -4.62 8.26 -8.16
CA ALA A 45 -5.60 8.59 -7.13
C ALA A 45 -5.49 10.05 -6.70
N ASP A 46 -6.62 10.63 -6.29
CA ASP A 46 -6.70 12.01 -5.82
C ASP A 46 -5.84 12.22 -4.56
N ASP A 47 -4.90 13.18 -4.63
CA ASP A 47 -4.03 13.57 -3.51
C ASP A 47 -4.81 14.00 -2.26
N LYS A 48 -6.05 14.51 -2.39
CA LYS A 48 -6.88 14.82 -1.22
C LYS A 48 -7.27 13.56 -0.45
N VAL A 49 -7.37 12.43 -1.14
CA VAL A 49 -7.72 11.12 -0.56
C VAL A 49 -6.47 10.43 -0.04
N THR A 50 -5.36 10.50 -0.78
CA THR A 50 -4.13 9.79 -0.43
C THR A 50 -3.22 10.57 0.53
N GLY A 51 -3.25 11.90 0.47
CA GLY A 51 -2.40 12.80 1.24
C GLY A 51 -2.47 12.55 2.75
N GLN A 52 -3.69 12.46 3.31
CA GLN A 52 -3.86 12.18 4.74
C GLN A 52 -3.21 10.85 5.16
N ALA A 53 -3.35 9.80 4.36
CA ALA A 53 -2.75 8.51 4.68
C ALA A 53 -1.23 8.52 4.51
N VAL A 54 -0.72 9.23 3.50
CA VAL A 54 0.72 9.39 3.25
C VAL A 54 1.37 10.18 4.39
N GLU A 55 0.77 11.29 4.82
CA GLU A 55 1.26 12.10 5.94
C GLU A 55 1.28 11.30 7.22
N LEU A 56 0.19 10.58 7.52
CA LEU A 56 0.11 9.75 8.71
C LEU A 56 1.10 8.58 8.65
N ALA A 57 1.31 7.95 7.50
CA ALA A 57 2.34 6.93 7.32
C ALA A 57 3.74 7.48 7.56
N LYS A 58 4.07 8.65 6.99
CA LYS A 58 5.35 9.33 7.26
C LYS A 58 5.53 9.66 8.74
N ALA A 59 4.48 10.14 9.40
CA ALA A 59 4.51 10.44 10.84
C ALA A 59 4.78 9.18 11.69
N ASN A 60 4.22 8.03 11.29
CA ASN A 60 4.44 6.75 11.96
C ASN A 60 5.67 5.98 11.45
N ASN A 61 6.55 6.61 10.65
CA ASN A 61 7.73 5.98 10.03
C ASN A 61 7.40 4.72 9.19
N VAL A 62 6.20 4.69 8.62
CA VAL A 62 5.74 3.60 7.76
C VAL A 62 6.23 3.85 6.32
N PRO A 63 6.86 2.87 5.67
CA PRO A 63 7.27 2.98 4.27
C PRO A 63 6.06 3.12 3.34
N VAL A 64 6.17 4.06 2.39
CA VAL A 64 5.12 4.36 1.41
C VAL A 64 5.62 4.03 0.00
N GLU A 65 4.91 3.13 -0.67
CA GLU A 65 5.19 2.66 -2.03
C GLU A 65 4.15 3.19 -3.02
N TYR A 66 4.59 3.77 -4.13
CA TYR A 66 3.69 4.38 -5.12
C TYR A 66 3.53 3.49 -6.36
N ILE A 67 2.28 3.14 -6.69
CA ILE A 67 1.88 2.35 -7.86
C ILE A 67 1.32 3.28 -8.94
N ASN A 68 1.50 2.95 -10.22
CA ASN A 68 1.07 3.84 -11.31
C ASN A 68 -0.46 4.01 -11.40
N THR A 69 -1.25 2.95 -11.16
CA THR A 69 -2.72 3.02 -11.29
C THR A 69 -3.48 2.33 -10.17
N MET A 70 -4.69 2.81 -9.86
CA MET A 70 -5.62 2.21 -8.91
C MET A 70 -6.04 0.79 -9.29
N CYS A 71 -6.09 0.51 -10.58
CA CYS A 71 -6.43 -0.81 -11.10
C CYS A 71 -5.29 -1.81 -10.88
N GLU A 72 -4.05 -1.39 -11.11
CA GLU A 72 -2.87 -2.21 -10.82
C GLU A 72 -2.76 -2.49 -9.32
N LEU A 73 -3.01 -1.48 -8.48
CA LEU A 73 -3.00 -1.65 -7.02
C LEU A 73 -4.05 -2.67 -6.57
N GLY A 74 -5.30 -2.54 -7.01
CA GLY A 74 -6.38 -3.49 -6.69
C GLY A 74 -6.06 -4.91 -7.15
N LYS A 75 -5.62 -5.08 -8.39
CA LYS A 75 -5.21 -6.39 -8.95
C LYS A 75 -4.08 -7.03 -8.14
N LYS A 76 -3.06 -6.26 -7.75
CA LYS A 76 -1.96 -6.75 -6.90
C LYS A 76 -2.42 -7.15 -5.51
N CYS A 77 -3.42 -6.47 -4.96
CA CYS A 77 -4.03 -6.86 -3.69
C CYS A 77 -5.01 -8.04 -3.81
N ASN A 78 -5.25 -8.55 -5.02
CA ASN A 78 -6.27 -9.55 -5.35
C ASN A 78 -7.69 -9.07 -5.01
N VAL A 79 -7.97 -7.79 -5.29
CA VAL A 79 -9.25 -7.14 -5.03
C VAL A 79 -9.84 -6.65 -6.35
N GLU A 80 -11.11 -6.98 -6.61
CA GLU A 80 -11.83 -6.60 -7.85
C GLU A 80 -12.21 -5.12 -7.94
N VAL A 81 -12.01 -4.33 -6.88
CA VAL A 81 -12.34 -2.90 -6.86
C VAL A 81 -11.12 -2.00 -7.07
N LYS A 82 -11.32 -0.90 -7.82
CA LYS A 82 -10.32 0.15 -7.97
C LYS A 82 -9.94 0.69 -6.60
N THR A 83 -8.66 0.61 -6.28
CA THR A 83 -8.16 0.92 -4.94
C THR A 83 -7.17 2.07 -5.05
N ALA A 84 -7.46 3.19 -4.37
CA ALA A 84 -6.54 4.33 -4.26
C ALA A 84 -5.37 4.03 -3.31
N ILE A 85 -5.65 3.31 -2.23
CA ILE A 85 -4.73 3.04 -1.14
C ILE A 85 -4.94 1.63 -0.63
N ALA A 86 -3.85 0.91 -0.43
CA ALA A 86 -3.83 -0.37 0.27
C ALA A 86 -2.74 -0.37 1.32
N ALA A 87 -2.88 -1.18 2.36
CA ALA A 87 -1.87 -1.33 3.38
C ALA A 87 -1.75 -2.78 3.83
N ILE A 88 -0.53 -3.19 4.17
CA ILE A 88 -0.25 -4.47 4.83
C ILE A 88 -0.20 -4.21 6.33
N ILE A 89 -0.94 -5.02 7.09
CA ILE A 89 -1.01 -4.97 8.56
C ILE A 89 -0.53 -6.30 9.15
N GLU A 90 -0.13 -6.28 10.43
CA GLU A 90 0.15 -7.48 11.24
C GLU A 90 -1.11 -7.93 12.03
#